data_AF-A0A9E5BRN4-F1
#
_entry.id   AF-A0A9E5BRN4-F1
#
_cell.length_a   1.000
_cell.length_b   1.000
_cell.length_c   1.000
_cell.angle_alpha   90.00
_cell.angle_beta   90.00
_cell.angle_gamma   90.00
#
_symmetry.space_group_name_H-M   'P 1'
#
loop_
_entity.id
_entity.type
_entity.pdbx_description
1 polymer ?
#
loop_
_entity_poly.entity_id
_entity_poly.type
_entity_poly.pdbx_seq_one_letter_code
_entity_poly.pdbx_strand_id
1 'polypeptide(L)'
;MTTRIFGSGIRRREDPRLITGAATYTDDVKLPGMVHAAMLRSPHAHAKINGIDTSAAAEAPGVLAVYTGADTDGVLNPIPCA
;
A
#
# COMPACT_ATOMS: atom_id res chain seq x y z
N MET A 1 -44.14 -16.16 3.97
CA MET A 1 -43.77 -15.47 2.71
C MET A 1 -42.25 -15.45 2.62
N THR A 2 -41.64 -16.58 2.25
CA THR A 2 -40.19 -16.68 2.08
C THR A 2 -39.83 -15.87 0.83
N THR A 3 -38.92 -14.90 0.98
CA THR A 3 -38.53 -14.02 -0.12
C THR A 3 -37.92 -14.86 -1.25
N ARG A 4 -38.45 -14.68 -2.47
CA ARG A 4 -38.11 -15.35 -3.75
C ARG A 4 -36.60 -15.44 -4.09
N ILE A 5 -35.77 -14.77 -3.30
CA ILE A 5 -34.33 -14.58 -3.46
C ILE A 5 -33.54 -15.57 -2.60
N PHE A 6 -34.05 -15.92 -1.42
CA PHE A 6 -33.34 -16.78 -0.46
C PHE A 6 -33.32 -18.23 -0.95
N GLY A 7 -32.12 -18.81 -1.10
CA GLY A 7 -31.92 -20.16 -1.64
C GLY A 7 -31.90 -20.27 -3.17
N SER A 8 -31.97 -19.15 -3.90
CA SER A 8 -31.92 -19.14 -5.37
C SER A 8 -30.52 -18.84 -5.92
N GLY A 9 -30.15 -19.45 -7.06
CA GLY A 9 -28.86 -19.24 -7.74
C GLY A 9 -28.81 -17.95 -8.55
N ILE A 10 -28.68 -16.80 -7.88
CA ILE A 10 -28.64 -15.47 -8.53
C ILE A 10 -27.22 -15.19 -9.05
N ARG A 11 -27.13 -14.72 -10.30
CA ARG A 11 -25.85 -14.28 -10.88
C ARG A 11 -25.34 -13.04 -10.15
N ARG A 12 -24.02 -12.96 -9.95
CA ARG A 12 -23.44 -11.86 -9.21
C ARG A 12 -23.48 -10.57 -10.03
N ARG A 13 -23.67 -9.43 -9.35
CA ARG A 13 -23.79 -8.12 -10.01
C ARG A 13 -22.43 -7.56 -10.42
N GLU A 14 -21.39 -7.98 -9.72
CA GLU A 14 -20.02 -7.54 -9.91
C GLU A 14 -19.33 -8.23 -11.10
N ASP A 15 -19.80 -9.41 -11.52
CA ASP A 15 -19.16 -10.21 -12.57
C ASP A 15 -18.86 -9.43 -13.84
N PRO A 16 -19.82 -8.67 -14.44
CA PRO A 16 -19.56 -7.99 -15.70
C PRO A 16 -18.36 -7.03 -15.68
N ARG A 17 -18.12 -6.30 -14.57
CA ARG A 17 -16.94 -5.42 -14.47
C ARG A 17 -15.66 -6.16 -14.10
N LEU A 18 -15.76 -7.19 -13.25
CA LEU A 18 -14.59 -7.95 -12.79
C LEU A 18 -13.98 -8.81 -13.90
N ILE A 19 -14.80 -9.38 -14.80
CA ILE A 19 -14.32 -10.31 -15.84
C ILE A 19 -13.98 -9.63 -17.18
N THR A 20 -14.18 -8.32 -17.29
CA THR A 20 -13.94 -7.56 -18.54
C THR A 20 -12.79 -6.56 -18.42
N GLY A 21 -12.11 -6.51 -17.27
CA GLY A 21 -11.08 -5.50 -16.99
C GLY A 21 -11.63 -4.08 -16.77
N ALA A 22 -12.95 -3.95 -16.58
CA ALA A 22 -13.60 -2.67 -16.29
C ALA A 22 -13.72 -2.37 -14.79
N ALA A 23 -13.26 -3.28 -13.92
CA ALA A 23 -13.13 -3.03 -12.50
C ALA A 23 -11.93 -2.12 -12.23
N THR A 24 -11.97 -1.42 -11.09
CA THR A 24 -10.89 -0.56 -10.63
C THR A 24 -10.42 -1.08 -9.28
N TYR A 25 -9.15 -1.46 -9.21
CA TYR A 25 -8.41 -1.81 -8.02
C TYR A 25 -7.54 -0.62 -7.59
N THR A 26 -6.93 -0.71 -6.41
CA THR A 26 -6.11 0.38 -5.86
C THR A 26 -4.98 0.82 -6.80
N ASP A 27 -4.34 -0.13 -7.48
CA ASP A 27 -3.23 0.14 -8.40
C ASP A 27 -3.66 0.66 -9.79
N ASP A 28 -4.96 0.58 -10.10
CA ASP A 28 -5.51 1.15 -11.34
C ASP A 28 -5.75 2.66 -11.23
N VAL A 29 -5.81 3.18 -9.99
CA VAL A 29 -6.09 4.59 -9.73
C VAL A 29 -4.91 5.44 -10.18
N LYS A 30 -5.19 6.52 -10.94
CA LYS A 30 -4.21 7.53 -11.36
C LYS A 30 -4.73 8.91 -11.01
N LEU A 31 -3.94 9.68 -10.27
CA LEU A 31 -4.28 11.04 -9.83
C LEU A 31 -3.27 12.04 -10.38
N PRO A 32 -3.67 13.29 -10.68
CA PRO A 32 -2.73 14.36 -10.99
C PRO A 32 -1.70 14.53 -9.85
N GLY A 33 -0.41 14.54 -10.20
CA GLY A 33 0.67 14.67 -9.21
C GLY A 33 0.93 13.42 -8.36
N MET A 34 0.40 12.26 -8.74
CA MET A 34 0.68 10.99 -8.05
C MET A 34 2.17 10.67 -8.05
N VAL A 35 2.68 10.29 -6.88
CA VAL A 35 4.06 9.86 -6.64
C VAL A 35 4.06 8.41 -6.16
N HIS A 36 5.20 7.74 -6.27
CA HIS A 36 5.34 6.34 -5.88
C HIS A 36 6.26 6.22 -4.67
N ALA A 37 5.97 5.25 -3.81
CA ALA A 37 6.80 4.92 -2.66
C ALA A 37 7.44 3.54 -2.86
N ALA A 38 8.69 3.40 -2.45
CA ALA A 38 9.39 2.12 -2.35
C ALA A 38 9.90 1.94 -0.92
N MET A 39 9.88 0.70 -0.42
CA MET A 39 10.31 0.38 0.94
C MET A 39 11.55 -0.50 0.91
N LEU A 40 12.65 0.00 1.48
CA LEU A 40 13.80 -0.83 1.84
C LEU A 40 13.48 -1.61 3.12
N ARG A 41 13.68 -2.93 3.11
CA ARG A 41 13.36 -3.82 4.22
C ARG A 41 14.63 -4.41 4.84
N SER A 42 14.53 -4.82 6.11
CA SER A 42 15.61 -5.51 6.79
C SER A 42 15.98 -6.81 6.06
N PRO A 43 17.27 -7.05 5.76
CA PRO A 43 17.75 -8.35 5.29
C PRO A 43 17.95 -9.36 6.44
N HIS A 44 17.78 -8.92 7.69
CA HIS A 44 17.97 -9.73 8.88
C HIS A 44 16.65 -9.96 9.61
N ALA A 45 16.46 -11.15 10.17
CA ALA A 45 15.29 -11.47 10.99
C ALA A 45 15.23 -10.64 12.29
N HIS A 46 16.39 -10.38 12.90
CA HIS A 46 16.52 -9.53 14.08
C HIS A 46 17.92 -8.90 14.13
N ALA A 47 17.98 -7.57 14.21
CA ALA A 47 19.23 -6.83 14.27
C ALA A 47 19.00 -5.43 14.85
N LYS A 48 20.06 -4.81 15.39
CA LYS A 48 20.07 -3.39 15.73
C LYS A 48 20.45 -2.58 14.48
N ILE A 49 19.72 -1.50 14.21
CA ILE A 49 20.08 -0.53 13.18
C ILE A 49 21.17 0.38 13.77
N ASN A 50 22.40 0.25 13.26
CA ASN A 50 23.53 1.08 13.71
C ASN A 50 23.60 2.42 12.96
N GLY A 51 23.02 2.50 11.78
CA GLY A 51 22.96 3.71 10.97
C GLY A 51 22.27 3.46 9.64
N ILE A 52 21.76 4.53 9.02
CA ILE A 52 21.19 4.55 7.68
C ILE A 52 21.75 5.79 7.00
N ASP A 53 22.44 5.63 5.88
CA ASP A 53 22.86 6.74 5.02
C ASP A 53 21.90 6.84 3.84
N THR A 54 21.22 7.98 3.74
CA THR A 54 20.21 8.26 2.71
C THR A 54 20.71 9.19 1.61
N SER A 55 21.94 9.69 1.70
CA SER A 55 22.49 10.76 0.84
C SER A 55 22.36 10.43 -0.65
N ALA A 56 22.88 9.27 -1.08
CA ALA A 56 22.83 8.84 -2.47
C ALA A 56 21.41 8.69 -3.01
N ALA A 57 20.46 8.22 -2.18
CA ALA A 57 19.06 8.08 -2.57
C ALA A 57 18.36 9.43 -2.65
N ALA A 58 18.65 10.35 -1.72
CA ALA A 58 18.07 11.68 -1.69
C ALA A 58 18.55 12.55 -2.87
N GLU A 59 19.77 12.33 -3.36
CA GLU A 59 20.33 13.04 -4.52
C GLU A 59 19.95 12.43 -5.87
N ALA A 60 19.31 11.24 -5.88
CA ALA A 60 18.96 10.56 -7.11
C ALA A 60 17.86 11.30 -7.89
N PRO A 61 17.98 11.46 -9.22
CA PRO A 61 16.98 12.13 -10.03
C PRO A 61 15.59 11.51 -9.88
N GLY A 62 14.58 12.33 -9.59
CA GLY A 62 13.18 11.90 -9.45
C GLY A 62 12.80 11.40 -8.05
N VAL A 63 13.74 11.29 -7.12
CA VAL A 63 13.43 11.06 -5.70
C VAL A 63 12.94 12.37 -5.08
N LEU A 64 11.76 12.32 -4.46
CA LEU A 64 11.15 13.49 -3.82
C LEU A 64 11.49 13.57 -2.33
N ALA A 65 11.62 12.42 -1.67
CA ALA A 65 11.95 12.31 -0.25
C ALA A 65 12.46 10.91 0.07
N VAL A 66 13.27 10.82 1.13
CA VAL A 66 13.66 9.56 1.76
C VAL A 66 13.33 9.68 3.24
N TYR A 67 12.53 8.75 3.76
CA TYR A 67 12.12 8.72 5.16
C TYR A 67 12.71 7.50 5.87
N THR A 68 13.06 7.68 7.14
CA THR A 68 13.62 6.69 8.04
C THR A 68 12.79 6.61 9.33
N GLY A 69 13.14 5.69 10.22
CA GLY A 69 12.51 5.63 11.54
C GLY A 69 12.69 6.92 12.36
N ALA A 70 13.77 7.68 12.14
CA ALA A 70 14.01 8.93 12.84
C ALA A 70 12.96 10.01 12.51
N ASP A 71 12.42 9.98 11.30
CA ASP A 71 11.39 10.92 10.84
C ASP A 71 10.01 10.66 11.47
N THR A 72 9.86 9.51 12.15
CA THR A 72 8.61 9.12 12.83
C THR A 72 8.63 9.34 14.34
N ASP A 73 9.78 9.71 14.90
CA ASP A 73 9.95 9.89 16.34
C ASP A 73 9.08 11.05 16.85
N GLY A 74 8.27 10.79 17.88
CA GLY A 74 7.29 11.75 18.41
C GLY A 74 6.10 12.08 17.49
N VAL A 75 6.04 11.54 16.27
CA VAL A 75 4.94 11.74 15.31
C VAL A 75 3.94 10.59 15.34
N LEU A 76 4.44 9.36 15.47
CA LEU A 76 3.62 8.15 15.51
C LEU A 76 3.61 7.56 16.92
N ASN A 77 2.41 7.24 17.41
CA ASN A 77 2.28 6.39 18.59
C ASN A 77 2.82 4.98 18.29
N PRO A 78 3.29 4.23 19.32
CA PRO A 78 3.68 2.84 19.13
C PRO A 78 2.57 2.06 18.43
N ILE A 79 2.83 1.61 17.21
CA ILE A 79 1.91 0.77 16.47
C ILE A 79 2.02 -0.63 17.08
N PRO A 80 0.93 -1.23 17.58
CA PRO A 80 0.98 -2.59 18.08
C PRO A 80 1.48 -3.51 16.97
N CYS A 81 2.66 -4.11 17.17
CA CYS A 81 3.07 -5.25 16.36
C CYS A 81 2.25 -6.44 16.84
N ALA A 82 1.46 -7.03 15.94
CA ALA A 82 0.70 -8.25 16.20
C ALA A 82 1.62 -9.46 16.43
#